data_AF-A0A3B9YKW3-F1
#
_entry.id   AF-A0A3B9YKW3-F1
#
_cell.length_a   1.000
_cell.length_b   1.000
_cell.length_c   1.000
_cell.angle_alpha   90.00
_cell.angle_beta   90.00
_cell.angle_gamma   90.00
#
_symmetry.space_group_name_H-M   'P 1'
#
loop_
_entity.id
_entity.type
_entity.pdbx_description
1 polymer ?
#
loop_
_entity_poly.entity_id
_entity_poly.type
_entity_poly.pdbx_seq_one_letter_code
_entity_poly.pdbx_strand_id
1 'polypeptide(L)'
;MSALLLLLLALPACAGDPYAAQAAALDRMEAELSSRMEALVGLEQQLAAHKAAHPSECPGAQILEERRALLERIHRDLDDFSGSRQVYDHTRDQYAMASVALAGLSIRKGRKPSFGGAALLQQRMEFGNETRAFGERVYEVLVAEKGVHKKALEACRRSRLLRLASVLAAVLLAAALGIVSWRLLKAVPAGP
;
A
#
# COMPACT_ATOMS: atom_id res chain seq x y z
N MET A 1 21.97 9.57 23.52
CA MET A 1 21.00 8.57 24.02
C MET A 1 20.65 8.82 25.50
N SER A 2 20.27 10.04 25.92
CA SER A 2 20.24 10.35 27.38
C SER A 2 19.15 11.33 27.84
N ALA A 3 17.95 11.30 27.24
CA ALA A 3 16.80 12.05 27.77
C ALA A 3 15.56 11.16 28.01
N LEU A 4 15.40 10.09 27.23
CA LEU A 4 14.27 9.16 27.39
C LEU A 4 14.35 8.31 28.67
N LEU A 5 15.56 8.04 29.19
CA LEU A 5 15.75 7.18 30.36
C LEU A 5 15.38 7.86 31.69
N LEU A 6 15.42 9.19 31.74
CA LEU A 6 15.12 9.96 32.96
C LEU A 6 13.63 10.25 33.13
N LEU A 7 12.83 10.16 32.05
CA LEU A 7 11.37 10.32 32.12
C LEU A 7 10.64 9.07 32.66
N LEU A 8 11.32 7.92 32.73
CA LEU A 8 10.77 6.67 33.26
C LEU A 8 10.87 6.54 34.79
N LEU A 9 11.63 7.41 35.46
CA LEU A 9 11.88 7.34 36.92
C LEU A 9 11.07 8.33 37.76
N ALA A 10 10.24 9.16 37.13
CA ALA A 10 9.45 10.20 37.80
C ALA A 10 7.93 9.94 37.77
N LEU A 11 7.50 8.71 37.47
CA LEU A 11 6.10 8.34 37.63
C LEU A 11 5.90 7.86 39.07
N PRO A 12 5.04 8.53 39.86
CA PRO A 12 4.72 8.06 41.20
C PRO A 12 4.13 6.66 41.10
N ALA A 13 4.34 5.87 42.14
CA ALA A 13 3.65 4.61 42.38
C ALA A 13 2.14 4.85 42.58
N CYS A 14 1.45 5.32 41.55
CA CYS A 14 0.03 5.06 41.39
C CYS A 14 -0.04 3.61 40.93
N ALA A 15 -0.45 2.73 41.84
CA ALA A 15 -1.03 1.45 41.48
C ALA A 15 -2.32 1.72 40.68
N GLY A 16 -2.14 2.20 39.44
CA GLY A 16 -3.18 2.29 38.45
C GLY A 16 -3.51 0.87 38.04
N ASP A 17 -4.80 0.54 38.05
CA ASP A 17 -5.31 -0.76 37.67
C ASP A 17 -4.66 -1.16 36.32
N PRO A 18 -3.81 -2.21 36.27
CA PRO A 18 -3.06 -2.56 35.05
C PRO A 18 -3.99 -2.78 33.83
N TYR A 19 -5.25 -3.07 34.09
CA TYR A 19 -6.33 -3.18 33.11
C TYR A 19 -6.76 -1.83 32.51
N ALA A 20 -6.77 -0.74 33.29
CA ALA A 20 -7.09 0.59 32.79
C ALA A 20 -5.98 1.10 31.85
N ALA A 21 -4.72 0.80 32.17
CA ALA A 21 -3.58 1.12 31.30
C ALA A 21 -3.61 0.33 29.98
N GLN A 22 -3.95 -0.96 30.01
CA GLN A 22 -4.11 -1.78 28.80
C GLN A 22 -5.30 -1.35 27.94
N ALA A 23 -6.43 -0.98 28.56
CA ALA A 23 -7.58 -0.46 27.84
C ALA A 23 -7.22 0.82 27.07
N ALA A 24 -6.56 1.77 27.73
CA ALA A 24 -6.12 3.02 27.09
C ALA A 24 -5.05 2.81 26.00
N ALA A 25 -4.19 1.78 26.14
CA ALA A 25 -3.23 1.42 25.11
C ALA A 25 -3.93 0.89 23.85
N LEU A 26 -4.93 0.02 24.02
CA LEU A 26 -5.73 -0.50 22.91
C LEU A 26 -6.51 0.62 22.21
N ASP A 27 -7.10 1.57 22.94
CA ASP A 27 -7.81 2.70 22.34
C ASP A 27 -6.89 3.57 21.46
N ARG A 28 -5.63 3.79 21.90
CA ARG A 28 -4.63 4.50 21.08
C ARG A 28 -4.25 3.72 19.83
N MET A 29 -4.09 2.40 19.94
CA MET A 29 -3.79 1.54 18.80
C MET A 29 -4.94 1.52 17.79
N GLU A 30 -6.20 1.53 18.25
CA GLU A 30 -7.37 1.62 17.37
C GLU A 30 -7.42 2.94 16.61
N ALA A 31 -7.16 4.05 17.30
CA ALA A 31 -7.07 5.37 16.66
C ALA A 31 -5.93 5.43 15.62
N GLU A 32 -4.76 4.86 15.94
CA GLU A 32 -3.63 4.79 15.01
C GLU A 32 -3.96 3.92 13.78
N LEU A 33 -4.54 2.73 14.00
CA LEU A 33 -4.94 1.84 12.91
C LEU A 33 -6.00 2.47 12.02
N SER A 34 -6.99 3.15 12.60
CA SER A 34 -8.03 3.87 11.86
C SER A 34 -7.42 4.97 10.99
N SER A 35 -6.50 5.77 11.55
CA SER A 35 -5.78 6.81 10.80
C SER A 35 -4.95 6.23 9.65
N ARG A 36 -4.30 5.08 9.86
CA ARG A 36 -3.55 4.37 8.80
C ARG A 36 -4.48 3.84 7.71
N MET A 37 -5.66 3.33 8.07
CA MET A 37 -6.68 2.91 7.10
C MET A 37 -7.12 4.09 6.23
N GLU A 38 -7.43 5.23 6.83
CA GLU A 38 -7.81 6.45 6.09
C GLU A 38 -6.70 6.91 5.13
N ALA A 39 -5.44 6.88 5.58
CA ALA A 39 -4.30 7.23 4.74
C ALA A 39 -4.16 6.28 3.53
N LEU A 40 -4.31 4.96 3.75
CA LEU A 40 -4.28 3.96 2.69
C LEU A 40 -5.44 4.13 1.70
N VAL A 41 -6.66 4.41 2.18
CA VAL A 41 -7.80 4.74 1.32
C VAL A 41 -7.50 5.97 0.45
N GLY A 42 -6.87 7.00 1.03
CA GLY A 42 -6.44 8.17 0.28
C GLY A 42 -5.45 7.85 -0.85
N LEU A 43 -4.54 6.90 -0.62
CA LEU A 43 -3.60 6.44 -1.65
C LEU A 43 -4.28 5.58 -2.72
N GLU A 44 -5.24 4.72 -2.36
CA GLU A 44 -6.05 3.96 -3.32
C GLU A 44 -6.84 4.91 -4.24
N GLN A 45 -7.41 5.98 -3.68
CA GLN A 45 -8.11 7.01 -4.45
C GLN A 45 -7.16 7.76 -5.40
N GLN A 46 -5.96 8.11 -4.94
CA GLN A 46 -4.92 8.72 -5.80
C GLN A 46 -4.54 7.78 -6.95
N LEU A 47 -4.43 6.48 -6.68
CA LEU A 47 -4.10 5.48 -7.70
C LEU A 47 -5.22 5.34 -8.74
N ALA A 48 -6.47 5.32 -8.28
CA ALA A 48 -7.63 5.30 -9.15
C ALA A 48 -7.72 6.57 -10.01
N ALA A 49 -7.50 7.76 -9.43
CA ALA A 49 -7.49 9.02 -10.16
C ALA A 49 -6.36 9.08 -11.20
N HIS A 50 -5.16 8.63 -10.83
CA HIS A 50 -4.01 8.53 -11.74
C HIS A 50 -4.31 7.59 -12.93
N LYS A 51 -4.98 6.46 -12.68
CA LYS A 51 -5.42 5.53 -13.74
C LYS A 51 -6.48 6.16 -14.65
N ALA A 52 -7.43 6.88 -14.09
CA ALA A 52 -8.47 7.56 -14.87
C ALA A 52 -7.91 8.69 -15.74
N ALA A 53 -6.93 9.45 -15.24
CA ALA A 53 -6.26 10.52 -15.99
C ALA A 53 -5.40 9.98 -17.15
N HIS A 54 -4.91 8.74 -17.04
CA HIS A 54 -4.01 8.13 -18.01
C HIS A 54 -4.51 6.76 -18.47
N PRO A 55 -5.61 6.71 -19.25
CA PRO A 55 -6.24 5.46 -19.66
C PRO A 55 -5.45 4.70 -20.75
N SER A 56 -4.42 5.32 -21.35
CA SER A 56 -3.64 4.67 -22.39
C SER A 56 -2.84 3.48 -21.84
N GLU A 57 -2.66 2.45 -22.67
CA GLU A 57 -1.84 1.29 -22.30
C GLU A 57 -0.34 1.63 -22.20
N CYS A 58 0.07 2.71 -22.86
CA CYS A 58 1.42 3.25 -22.77
C CYS A 58 1.39 4.76 -22.48
N PRO A 59 1.07 5.14 -21.23
CA PRO A 59 1.28 6.51 -20.80
C PRO A 59 2.80 6.69 -20.68
N GLY A 60 3.34 7.83 -21.12
CA GLY A 60 4.80 8.02 -21.24
C GLY A 60 5.58 7.65 -19.97
N ALA A 61 6.90 7.45 -20.11
CA ALA A 61 7.75 6.90 -19.04
C ALA A 61 7.58 7.58 -17.67
N GLN A 62 7.40 8.91 -17.66
CA GLN A 62 7.17 9.67 -16.42
C GLN A 62 5.92 9.22 -15.65
N ILE A 63 4.80 9.02 -16.35
CA ILE A 63 3.53 8.59 -15.74
C ILE A 63 3.64 7.15 -15.20
N LEU A 64 4.43 6.30 -15.86
CA LEU A 64 4.69 4.96 -15.37
C LEU A 64 5.54 4.98 -14.08
N GLU A 65 6.55 5.85 -14.00
CA GLU A 65 7.33 6.02 -12.77
C GLU A 65 6.50 6.62 -11.63
N GLU A 66 5.62 7.59 -11.91
CA GLU A 66 4.69 8.15 -10.91
C GLU A 66 3.75 7.08 -10.36
N ARG A 67 3.16 6.26 -11.24
CA ARG A 67 2.34 5.10 -10.82
C ARG A 67 3.14 4.09 -10.00
N ARG A 68 4.38 3.81 -10.39
CA ARG A 68 5.26 2.90 -9.65
C ARG A 68 5.56 3.43 -8.25
N ALA A 69 5.94 4.70 -8.12
CA ALA A 69 6.21 5.33 -6.84
C ALA A 69 5.00 5.29 -5.91
N LEU A 70 3.79 5.47 -6.46
CA LEU A 70 2.55 5.36 -5.71
C LEU A 70 2.29 3.92 -5.23
N LEU A 71 2.49 2.91 -6.09
CA LEU A 71 2.36 1.51 -5.71
C LEU A 71 3.38 1.10 -4.63
N GLU A 72 4.62 1.58 -4.74
CA GLU A 72 5.66 1.34 -3.72
C GLU A 72 5.30 2.01 -2.39
N ARG A 73 4.68 3.19 -2.41
CA ARG A 73 4.19 3.86 -1.21
C ARG A 73 3.04 3.08 -0.56
N ILE A 74 2.03 2.69 -1.33
CA ILE A 74 0.91 1.87 -0.83
C ILE A 74 1.44 0.58 -0.21
N HIS A 75 2.43 -0.07 -0.84
CA HIS A 75 3.03 -1.29 -0.31
C HIS A 75 3.68 -1.07 1.05
N ARG A 76 4.51 -0.03 1.21
CA ARG A 76 5.15 0.28 2.49
C ARG A 76 4.13 0.61 3.58
N ASP A 77 3.15 1.44 3.26
CA ASP A 77 2.13 1.86 4.22
C ASP A 77 1.24 0.67 4.63
N LEU A 78 0.99 -0.29 3.73
CA LEU A 78 0.28 -1.54 4.02
C LEU A 78 1.12 -2.50 4.90
N ASP A 79 2.43 -2.57 4.67
CA ASP A 79 3.33 -3.37 5.50
C ASP A 79 3.38 -2.81 6.93
N ASP A 80 3.50 -1.49 7.08
CA ASP A 80 3.47 -0.81 8.38
C ASP A 80 2.11 -0.99 9.08
N PHE A 81 1.00 -0.85 8.33
CA PHE A 81 -0.36 -1.13 8.85
C PHE A 81 -0.48 -2.58 9.35
N SER A 82 0.04 -3.54 8.59
CA SER A 82 0.02 -4.96 8.95
C SER A 82 0.82 -5.23 10.22
N GLY A 83 1.97 -4.56 10.38
CA GLY A 83 2.77 -4.59 11.61
C GLY A 83 2.01 -4.05 12.81
N SER A 84 1.42 -2.85 12.71
CA SER A 84 0.60 -2.28 13.79
C SER A 84 -0.61 -3.16 14.15
N ARG A 85 -1.26 -3.77 13.14
CA ARG A 85 -2.40 -4.68 13.35
C ARG A 85 -1.99 -5.92 14.12
N GLN A 86 -0.82 -6.49 13.82
CA GLN A 86 -0.30 -7.65 14.55
C GLN A 86 -0.05 -7.34 16.03
N VAL A 87 0.50 -6.15 16.33
CA VAL A 87 0.71 -5.69 17.71
C VAL A 87 -0.62 -5.49 18.44
N TYR A 88 -1.61 -4.90 17.76
CA TYR A 88 -2.96 -4.74 18.30
C TYR A 88 -3.62 -6.09 18.59
N ASP A 89 -3.65 -7.02 17.62
CA ASP A 89 -4.23 -8.36 17.77
C ASP A 89 -3.59 -9.09 18.96
N HIS A 90 -2.26 -9.04 19.07
CA HIS A 90 -1.54 -9.65 20.20
C HIS A 90 -1.92 -9.04 21.55
N THR A 91 -1.99 -7.71 21.63
CA THR A 91 -2.32 -6.99 22.87
C THR A 91 -3.78 -7.22 23.27
N ARG A 92 -4.69 -7.25 22.30
CA ARG A 92 -6.11 -7.57 22.50
C ARG A 92 -6.26 -8.97 23.06
N ASP A 93 -5.56 -9.96 22.50
CA ASP A 93 -5.68 -11.36 22.93
C ASP A 93 -5.15 -11.55 24.36
N GLN A 94 -4.07 -10.86 24.73
CA GLN A 94 -3.60 -10.81 26.12
C GLN A 94 -4.66 -10.24 27.07
N TYR A 95 -5.29 -9.12 26.70
CA TYR A 95 -6.35 -8.50 27.48
C TYR A 95 -7.59 -9.41 27.62
N ALA A 96 -7.98 -10.07 26.52
CA ALA A 96 -9.09 -11.03 26.50
C ALA A 96 -8.87 -12.16 27.51
N MET A 97 -7.69 -12.79 27.50
CA MET A 97 -7.35 -13.86 28.44
C MET A 97 -7.38 -13.38 29.89
N ALA A 98 -6.84 -12.19 30.16
CA ALA A 98 -6.85 -11.62 31.50
C ALA A 98 -8.28 -11.31 31.99
N SER A 99 -9.16 -10.81 31.12
CA SER A 99 -10.56 -10.53 31.44
C SER A 99 -11.35 -11.81 31.77
N VAL A 100 -11.12 -12.91 31.05
CA VAL A 100 -11.73 -14.22 31.32
C VAL A 100 -11.24 -14.79 32.65
N ALA A 101 -9.94 -14.69 32.94
CA ALA A 101 -9.37 -15.14 34.21
C ALA A 101 -9.98 -14.39 35.41
N LEU A 102 -10.15 -13.07 35.30
CA LEU A 102 -10.83 -12.26 36.32
C LEU A 102 -12.30 -12.64 36.49
N ALA A 103 -13.03 -12.87 35.39
CA ALA A 103 -14.41 -13.32 35.43
C ALA A 103 -14.52 -14.65 36.19
N GLY A 104 -13.66 -15.63 35.88
CA GLY A 104 -13.60 -16.91 36.59
C GLY A 104 -13.31 -16.77 38.09
N LEU A 105 -12.38 -15.89 38.47
CA LEU A 105 -12.09 -15.55 39.87
C LEU A 105 -13.29 -14.91 40.59
N SER A 106 -14.06 -14.05 39.90
CA SER A 106 -15.24 -13.40 40.46
C SER A 106 -16.37 -14.41 40.73
N ILE A 107 -16.59 -15.35 39.80
CA ILE A 107 -17.58 -16.43 39.93
C ILE A 107 -17.20 -17.35 41.09
N ARG A 108 -15.91 -17.74 41.20
CA ARG A 108 -15.41 -18.55 42.32
C ARG A 108 -15.62 -17.87 43.69
N LYS A 109 -15.60 -16.54 43.72
CA LYS A 109 -15.87 -15.73 44.93
C LYS A 109 -17.36 -15.41 45.14
N GLY A 110 -18.26 -16.02 44.35
CA GLY A 110 -19.72 -15.80 44.44
C GLY A 110 -20.18 -14.42 43.96
N ARG A 111 -19.32 -13.68 43.25
CA ARG A 111 -19.67 -12.37 42.66
C ARG A 111 -20.22 -12.56 41.25
N LYS A 112 -21.20 -11.75 40.87
CA LYS A 112 -21.68 -11.69 39.48
C LYS A 112 -20.58 -11.10 38.59
N PRO A 113 -20.30 -11.69 37.41
CA PRO A 113 -19.36 -11.13 36.46
C PRO A 113 -19.85 -9.76 35.96
N SER A 114 -18.94 -8.83 35.68
CA SER A 114 -19.29 -7.55 35.07
C SER A 114 -19.48 -7.73 33.56
N PHE A 115 -20.66 -7.40 33.05
CA PHE A 115 -21.02 -7.58 31.64
C PHE A 115 -20.45 -6.50 30.70
N GLY A 116 -20.01 -5.36 31.24
CA GLY A 116 -19.41 -4.27 30.44
C GLY A 116 -18.12 -4.69 29.72
N GLY A 117 -17.36 -5.64 30.27
CA GLY A 117 -16.15 -6.15 29.63
C GLY A 117 -16.41 -7.02 28.40
N ALA A 118 -17.55 -7.73 28.35
CA ALA A 118 -17.90 -8.59 27.22
C ALA A 118 -18.27 -7.77 25.97
N ALA A 119 -19.06 -6.71 26.14
CA ALA A 119 -19.42 -5.80 25.05
C ALA A 119 -18.19 -5.09 24.47
N LEU A 120 -17.31 -4.58 25.33
CA LEU A 120 -16.05 -3.96 24.90
C LEU A 120 -15.14 -4.96 24.17
N LEU A 121 -15.00 -6.18 24.70
CA LEU A 121 -14.21 -7.21 24.03
C LEU A 121 -14.78 -7.56 22.65
N GLN A 122 -16.10 -7.64 22.52
CA GLN A 122 -16.76 -7.89 21.25
C GLN A 122 -16.52 -6.76 20.24
N GLN A 123 -16.62 -5.50 20.67
CA GLN A 123 -16.29 -4.34 19.83
C GLN A 123 -14.85 -4.41 19.29
N ARG A 124 -13.89 -4.80 20.15
CA ARG A 124 -12.47 -4.95 19.76
C ARG A 124 -12.20 -6.12 18.83
N MET A 125 -12.99 -7.19 18.96
CA MET A 125 -12.97 -8.31 18.01
C MET A 125 -13.50 -7.88 16.65
N GLU A 126 -14.57 -7.11 16.61
CA GLU A 126 -15.15 -6.55 15.38
C GLU A 126 -14.15 -5.63 14.68
N PHE A 127 -13.55 -4.69 15.40
CA PHE A 127 -12.48 -3.84 14.87
C PHE A 127 -11.28 -4.65 14.34
N GLY A 128 -10.87 -5.70 15.05
CA GLY A 128 -9.82 -6.61 14.58
C GLY A 128 -10.18 -7.34 13.27
N ASN A 129 -11.44 -7.70 13.08
CA ASN A 129 -11.92 -8.32 11.84
C ASN A 129 -12.01 -7.30 10.70
N GLU A 130 -12.49 -6.09 10.98
CA GLU A 130 -12.54 -4.99 10.00
C GLU A 130 -11.14 -4.62 9.50
N THR A 131 -10.18 -4.46 10.40
CA THR A 131 -8.78 -4.14 10.03
C THR A 131 -8.12 -5.27 9.25
N ARG A 132 -8.44 -6.54 9.55
CA ARG A 132 -7.97 -7.70 8.77
C ARG A 132 -8.54 -7.66 7.35
N ALA A 133 -9.86 -7.57 7.22
CA ALA A 133 -10.55 -7.53 5.93
C ALA A 133 -10.08 -6.32 5.10
N PHE A 134 -9.83 -5.19 5.75
CA PHE A 134 -9.25 -4.02 5.12
C PHE A 134 -7.88 -4.32 4.51
N GLY A 135 -6.95 -4.89 5.30
CA GLY A 135 -5.60 -5.20 4.83
C GLY A 135 -5.59 -6.20 3.67
N GLU A 136 -6.43 -7.23 3.73
CA GLU A 136 -6.60 -8.22 2.65
C GLU A 136 -7.07 -7.56 1.35
N ARG A 137 -8.09 -6.70 1.43
CA ARG A 137 -8.63 -5.97 0.26
C ARG A 137 -7.59 -5.04 -0.36
N VAL A 138 -6.84 -4.28 0.43
CA VAL A 138 -5.77 -3.41 -0.11
C VAL A 138 -4.65 -4.23 -0.74
N TYR A 139 -4.31 -5.38 -0.14
CA TYR A 139 -3.32 -6.31 -0.72
C TYR A 139 -3.76 -6.84 -2.09
N GLU A 140 -5.02 -7.25 -2.23
CA GLU A 140 -5.58 -7.70 -3.50
C GLU A 140 -5.50 -6.63 -4.59
N VAL A 141 -5.85 -5.37 -4.26
CA VAL A 141 -5.73 -4.23 -5.16
C VAL A 141 -4.28 -4.04 -5.59
N LEU A 142 -3.33 -4.09 -4.65
CA LEU A 142 -1.91 -3.94 -4.93
C LEU A 142 -1.39 -5.02 -5.87
N VAL A 143 -1.78 -6.28 -5.67
CA VAL A 143 -1.40 -7.41 -6.54
C VAL A 143 -1.96 -7.22 -7.95
N ALA A 144 -3.24 -6.87 -8.07
CA ALA A 144 -3.88 -6.61 -9.34
C ALA A 144 -3.19 -5.47 -10.10
N GLU A 145 -2.91 -4.36 -9.41
CA GLU A 145 -2.32 -3.16 -10.01
C GLU A 145 -0.86 -3.34 -10.39
N LYS A 146 -0.07 -4.12 -9.62
CA LYS A 146 1.29 -4.54 -10.03
C LYS A 146 1.26 -5.35 -11.33
N GLY A 147 0.29 -6.24 -11.49
CA GLY A 147 0.10 -7.01 -12.73
C GLY A 147 -0.23 -6.12 -13.92
N VAL A 148 -1.13 -5.15 -13.74
CA VAL A 148 -1.49 -4.18 -14.79
C VAL A 148 -0.30 -3.28 -15.15
N HIS A 149 0.44 -2.80 -14.15
CA HIS A 149 1.63 -1.97 -14.38
C HIS A 149 2.71 -2.71 -15.18
N LYS A 150 2.97 -3.98 -14.86
CA LYS A 150 3.91 -4.83 -15.62
C LYS A 150 3.48 -4.97 -17.09
N LYS A 151 2.19 -5.22 -17.34
CA LYS A 151 1.65 -5.30 -18.71
C LYS A 151 1.82 -3.98 -19.48
N ALA A 152 1.58 -2.83 -18.82
CA ALA A 152 1.79 -1.53 -19.42
C ALA A 152 3.25 -1.27 -19.81
N LEU A 153 4.21 -1.67 -18.95
CA LEU A 153 5.64 -1.59 -19.27
C LEU A 153 6.01 -2.44 -20.51
N GLU A 154 5.49 -3.66 -20.59
CA GLU A 154 5.72 -4.53 -21.74
C GLU A 154 5.10 -3.99 -23.03
N ALA A 155 3.88 -3.46 -22.95
CA ALA A 155 3.20 -2.80 -24.07
C ALA A 155 3.98 -1.58 -24.57
N CYS A 156 4.44 -0.71 -23.65
CA CYS A 156 5.31 0.42 -23.98
C CYS A 156 6.61 -0.01 -24.65
N ARG A 157 7.26 -1.06 -24.13
CA ARG A 157 8.50 -1.59 -24.70
C ARG A 157 8.30 -2.06 -26.14
N ARG A 158 7.22 -2.80 -26.40
CA ARG A 158 6.87 -3.28 -27.76
C ARG A 158 6.57 -2.11 -28.70
N SER A 159 5.77 -1.14 -28.28
CA SER A 159 5.44 0.05 -29.06
C SER A 159 6.70 0.85 -29.44
N ARG A 160 7.64 1.03 -28.50
CA ARG A 160 8.90 1.72 -28.76
C ARG A 160 9.77 0.98 -29.79
N LEU A 161 9.86 -0.35 -29.69
CA LEU A 161 10.60 -1.17 -30.66
C LEU A 161 10.00 -1.07 -32.06
N LEU A 162 8.67 -1.11 -32.17
CA LEU A 162 7.98 -0.96 -33.46
C LEU A 162 8.22 0.42 -34.09
N ARG A 163 8.19 1.50 -33.29
CA ARG A 163 8.52 2.85 -33.77
C ARG A 163 9.97 2.96 -34.26
N LEU A 164 10.91 2.35 -33.54
CA LEU A 164 12.32 2.34 -33.98
C LEU A 164 12.49 1.54 -35.27
N ALA A 165 11.83 0.39 -35.40
CA ALA A 165 11.85 -0.41 -36.61
C ALA A 165 11.24 0.33 -37.80
N SER A 166 10.12 1.05 -37.61
CA SER A 166 9.51 1.85 -38.68
C SER A 166 10.39 3.03 -39.11
N VAL A 167 11.06 3.69 -38.16
CA VAL A 167 12.01 4.77 -38.47
C VAL A 167 13.21 4.23 -39.24
N LEU A 168 13.80 3.11 -38.81
CA LEU A 168 14.89 2.45 -39.53
C LEU A 168 14.48 2.05 -40.95
N ALA A 169 13.30 1.46 -41.12
CA ALA A 169 12.78 1.10 -42.43
C ALA A 169 12.60 2.33 -43.33
N ALA A 170 12.09 3.45 -42.79
CA ALA A 170 11.94 4.70 -43.53
C ALA A 170 13.30 5.30 -43.95
N VAL A 171 14.30 5.27 -43.06
CA VAL A 171 15.66 5.74 -43.37
C VAL A 171 16.31 4.88 -44.46
N LEU A 172 16.15 3.56 -44.41
CA LEU A 172 16.66 2.65 -45.43
C LEU A 172 15.99 2.88 -46.79
N LEU A 173 14.68 3.11 -46.80
CA LEU A 173 13.93 3.46 -48.01
C LEU A 173 14.40 4.78 -48.61
N ALA A 174 14.58 5.82 -47.79
CA ALA A 174 15.09 7.11 -48.24
C ALA A 174 16.51 7.00 -48.81
N ALA A 175 17.39 6.23 -48.17
CA ALA A 175 18.74 5.98 -48.66
C ALA A 175 18.72 5.22 -50.00
N ALA A 176 17.88 4.20 -50.14
CA ALA A 176 17.73 3.45 -51.38
C ALA A 176 17.23 4.34 -52.53
N LEU A 177 16.22 5.18 -52.27
CA LEU A 177 15.70 6.15 -53.25
C LEU A 177 16.77 7.18 -53.65
N GLY A 178 17.57 7.66 -52.70
CA GLY A 178 18.70 8.57 -52.97
C GLY A 178 19.78 7.95 -53.87
N ILE A 179 20.07 6.65 -53.68
CA ILE A 179 21.02 5.93 -54.55
C ILE A 179 20.46 5.80 -55.97
N VAL A 180 19.18 5.46 -56.11
CA VAL A 180 18.53 5.31 -57.42
C VAL A 180 18.48 6.65 -58.17
N SER A 181 18.09 7.73 -57.50
CA SER A 181 18.04 9.07 -58.12
C SER A 181 19.43 9.57 -58.54
N TRP A 182 20.46 9.33 -57.72
CA TRP A 182 21.84 9.63 -58.09
C TRP A 182 22.33 8.85 -59.32
N ARG A 183 21.98 7.57 -59.42
CA ARG A 183 22.32 6.76 -60.60
C ARG A 183 21.60 7.24 -61.86
N LEU A 184 20.34 7.65 -61.75
CA LEU A 184 19.58 8.21 -62.88
C LEU A 184 20.18 9.53 -63.35
N LEU A 185 20.59 10.42 -62.44
CA LEU A 185 21.25 11.69 -62.77
C LEU A 185 22.59 11.49 -63.51
N LYS A 186 23.39 10.47 -63.14
CA LYS A 186 24.62 10.13 -63.87
C LYS A 186 24.39 9.52 -65.24
N ALA A 187 23.22 8.95 -65.49
CA ALA A 187 22.91 8.28 -66.75
C ALA A 187 22.39 9.24 -67.85
N VAL A 188 22.16 10.52 -67.53
CA VAL A 188 21.80 11.53 -68.54
C VAL A 188 23.07 11.94 -69.29
N PRO A 189 23.22 11.60 -70.58
CA PRO A 189 24.36 12.06 -71.35
C PRO A 189 24.27 13.59 -71.47
N ALA A 190 25.40 14.28 -71.23
CA ALA A 190 25.54 15.69 -71.57
C ALA A 190 25.29 15.82 -73.08
N GLY A 191 24.10 16.28 -73.45
CA GLY A 191 23.80 16.63 -74.83
C GLY A 191 24.71 17.77 -75.28
N PRO A 192 25.08 17.81 -76.57
CA PRO A 192 25.98 18.82 -77.14
C PRO A 192 25.44 20.25 -77.02
#